data_AF-A0A7X8VQX3-F1
#
_entry.id   AF-A0A7X8VQX3-F1
#
_cell.length_a   1.000
_cell.length_b   1.000
_cell.length_c   1.000
_cell.angle_alpha   90.00
_cell.angle_beta   90.00
_cell.angle_gamma   90.00
#
_symmetry.space_group_name_H-M   'P 1'
#
loop_
_entity.id
_entity.type
_entity.pdbx_description
1 polymer ?
#
loop_
_entity_poly.entity_id
_entity_poly.type
_entity_poly.pdbx_seq_one_letter_code
_entity_poly.pdbx_strand_id
1 'polypeptide(L)'
;METSRYIFIHLEDLLYSLEEASAMLLRACKRGSPFRLQAVCQCAEEALLVLDSCEPEEQPIDVRWIDISEVSPRDLPALMQERWSSGFEPVGSVSSAPGEGQLKRYLLLQRLKQ
;
A
#
# COMPACT_ATOMS: atom_id res chain seq x y z
N MET A 1 17.75 -11.91 -13.51
CA MET A 1 17.53 -11.84 -12.06
C MET A 1 16.41 -10.85 -11.85
N GLU A 2 15.28 -11.30 -11.30
CA GLU A 2 14.27 -10.38 -10.80
C GLU A 2 14.94 -9.51 -9.73
N THR A 3 14.87 -8.20 -9.92
CA THR A 3 15.53 -7.26 -8.99
C THR A 3 14.44 -6.75 -8.08
N SER A 4 14.48 -7.12 -6.81
CA SER A 4 13.57 -6.57 -5.80
C SER A 4 14.17 -5.32 -5.18
N ARG A 5 13.31 -4.36 -4.85
CA ARG A 5 13.61 -3.15 -4.11
C ARG A 5 12.72 -3.08 -2.87
N TYR A 6 13.30 -2.56 -1.80
CA TYR A 6 12.63 -2.42 -0.52
C TYR A 6 12.51 -0.96 -0.14
N ILE A 7 11.37 -0.57 0.42
CA ILE A 7 11.11 0.76 0.96
C ILE A 7 10.61 0.59 2.39
N PHE A 8 11.14 1.39 3.31
CA PHE A 8 10.65 1.47 4.68
C PHE A 8 9.88 2.78 4.86
N ILE A 9 8.77 2.73 5.58
CA ILE A 9 7.96 3.89 5.99
C ILE A 9 7.64 3.72 7.46
N HIS A 10 7.82 4.75 8.29
CA HIS A 10 7.37 4.67 9.68
C HIS A 10 5.84 4.72 9.73
N LEU A 11 5.22 3.96 10.63
CA LEU A 11 3.76 3.97 10.77
C LEU A 11 3.24 5.36 11.17
N GLU A 12 4.04 6.17 11.85
CA GLU A 12 3.74 7.57 12.17
C GLU A 12 3.59 8.44 10.91
N ASP A 13 4.37 8.20 9.86
CA ASP A 13 4.25 8.93 8.59
C ASP A 13 2.85 8.76 7.97
N LEU A 14 2.23 7.59 8.21
CA LEU A 14 0.88 7.27 7.75
C LEU A 14 -0.23 7.95 8.58
N LEU A 15 0.11 8.58 9.72
CA LEU A 15 -0.83 9.42 10.49
C LEU A 15 -0.88 10.85 9.97
N TYR A 16 0.23 11.37 9.45
CA TYR A 16 0.33 12.76 9.00
C TYR A 16 -0.36 12.99 7.66
N SER A 17 -0.04 12.19 6.64
CA SER A 17 -0.64 12.34 5.31
C SER A 17 -0.57 11.06 4.48
N LEU A 18 -1.75 10.46 4.25
CA LEU A 18 -1.88 9.31 3.36
C LEU A 18 -1.57 9.66 1.90
N GLU A 19 -1.86 10.89 1.49
CA GLU A 19 -1.63 11.38 0.13
C GLU A 19 -0.14 11.49 -0.17
N GLU A 20 0.64 12.05 0.77
CA GLU A 20 2.10 12.17 0.61
C GLU A 20 2.78 10.79 0.61
N ALA A 21 2.37 9.90 1.51
CA ALA A 21 2.87 8.52 1.53
C ALA A 21 2.57 7.81 0.20
N SER A 22 1.35 7.96 -0.32
CA SER A 22 0.93 7.39 -1.60
C SER A 22 1.74 7.95 -2.78
N ALA A 23 1.95 9.27 -2.83
CA ALA A 23 2.74 9.94 -3.85
C ALA A 23 4.21 9.51 -3.82
N MET A 24 4.79 9.35 -2.62
CA MET A 24 6.14 8.84 -2.44
C MET A 24 6.28 7.43 -3.02
N LEU A 25 5.33 6.54 -2.75
CA LEU A 25 5.34 5.18 -3.29
C LEU A 25 5.22 5.13 -4.80
N LEU A 26 4.31 5.93 -5.36
CA LEU A 26 4.15 6.06 -6.81
C LEU A 26 5.43 6.57 -7.46
N ARG A 27 6.10 7.55 -6.85
CA ARG A 27 7.39 8.05 -7.31
C ARG A 27 8.48 6.98 -7.24
N ALA A 28 8.48 6.15 -6.20
CA ALA A 28 9.47 5.09 -6.05
C ALA A 28 9.31 3.99 -7.11
N CYS A 29 8.08 3.67 -7.50
CA CYS A 29 7.76 2.74 -8.59
C CYS A 29 8.24 3.22 -9.97
N LYS A 30 8.34 4.55 -10.15
CA LYS A 30 8.71 5.21 -11.42
C LYS A 30 10.17 5.65 -11.49
N ARG A 31 10.91 5.64 -10.38
CA ARG A 31 12.26 6.20 -10.30
C ARG A 31 13.30 5.20 -10.80
N GLY A 32 13.89 5.49 -11.96
CA GLY A 32 14.95 4.67 -12.55
C GLY A 32 14.32 3.55 -13.39
N SER A 33 14.52 2.30 -12.98
CA SER A 33 13.85 1.16 -13.60
C SER A 33 12.38 1.06 -13.17
N PRO A 34 11.50 0.43 -13.97
CA PRO A 34 10.11 0.22 -13.59
C PRO A 34 9.96 -0.82 -12.48
N PHE A 35 9.14 -0.50 -11.50
CA PHE A 35 8.77 -1.42 -10.42
C PHE A 35 7.27 -1.38 -10.13
N ARG A 36 6.76 -2.50 -9.62
CA ARG A 36 5.39 -2.62 -9.09
C ARG A 36 5.42 -3.06 -7.63
N LEU A 37 4.50 -2.52 -6.83
CA LEU A 37 4.28 -2.95 -5.45
C LEU A 37 3.69 -4.37 -5.42
N GLN A 38 4.32 -5.26 -4.66
CA GLN A 38 3.91 -6.67 -4.57
C GLN A 38 3.37 -7.02 -3.19
N ALA A 39 3.99 -6.48 -2.14
CA ALA A 39 3.62 -6.82 -0.79
C ALA A 39 3.89 -5.67 0.18
N VAL A 40 3.14 -5.71 1.29
CA VAL A 40 3.39 -4.92 2.49
C VAL A 40 3.66 -5.89 3.63
N CYS A 41 4.78 -5.71 4.31
CA CYS A 41 5.12 -6.39 5.55
C CYS A 41 5.25 -5.35 6.65
N GLN A 42 4.84 -5.70 7.87
CA GLN A 42 5.07 -4.84 9.02
C GLN A 42 6.24 -5.39 9.85
N CYS A 43 7.20 -4.52 10.15
CA CYS A 43 8.36 -4.80 10.99
C CYS A 43 8.36 -3.78 12.13
N ALA A 44 7.86 -4.18 13.31
CA ALA A 44 7.67 -3.26 14.44
C ALA A 44 6.82 -2.03 14.03
N GLU A 45 7.40 -0.83 14.12
CA GLU A 45 6.78 0.46 13.80
C GLU A 45 7.07 0.93 12.36
N GLU A 46 7.45 0.00 11.48
CA GLU A 46 7.72 0.28 10.07
C GLU A 46 6.90 -0.62 9.15
N ALA A 47 6.46 -0.05 8.03
CA ALA A 47 5.97 -0.77 6.87
C ALA A 47 7.14 -1.00 5.89
N LEU A 48 7.49 -2.27 5.68
CA LEU A 48 8.38 -2.73 4.63
C LEU A 48 7.57 -3.00 3.36
N LEU A 49 7.80 -2.21 2.33
CA LEU A 49 7.16 -2.39 1.03
C LEU A 49 8.11 -3.10 0.07
N VAL A 50 7.61 -4.15 -0.56
CA VAL A 50 8.34 -4.96 -1.53
C VAL A 50 7.92 -4.54 -2.93
N LEU A 51 8.91 -4.12 -3.72
CA LEU A 51 8.76 -3.68 -5.10
C LEU A 51 9.56 -4.63 -6.00
N ASP A 52 8.92 -5.21 -7.02
CA ASP A 52 9.62 -6.05 -7.98
C ASP A 52 9.70 -5.36 -9.34
N SER A 53 10.79 -5.61 -10.05
CA SER A 53 10.98 -5.13 -11.43
C SER A 53 9.84 -5.59 -12.31
N CYS A 54 9.29 -4.69 -13.10
CA CYS A 54 8.16 -4.98 -13.99
C CYS A 54 8.38 -4.34 -15.37
N GLU A 55 7.51 -4.65 -16.33
CA GLU A 55 7.47 -3.93 -17.59
C GLU A 55 6.89 -2.51 -17.37
N PRO A 56 7.22 -1.51 -18.21
CA PRO A 56 6.71 -0.14 -18.05
C PRO A 56 5.18 -0.04 -17.99
N GLU A 57 4.47 -0.84 -18.79
CA GLU A 57 3.00 -0.93 -18.79
C GLU A 57 2.42 -1.51 -17.50
N GLU A 58 3.23 -2.21 -16.71
CA GLU A 58 2.81 -2.80 -15.44
C GLU A 58 2.99 -1.86 -14.24
N GLN A 59 3.57 -0.68 -14.46
CA GLN A 59 3.71 0.32 -13.41
C GLN A 59 2.34 0.79 -12.92
N PRO A 60 2.15 0.93 -11.61
CA PRO A 60 0.90 1.45 -11.09
C PRO A 60 0.70 2.91 -11.51
N ILE A 61 -0.53 3.21 -11.91
CA ILE A 61 -0.97 4.58 -12.21
C ILE A 61 -1.37 5.29 -10.91
N ASP A 62 -1.93 4.53 -9.95
CA ASP A 62 -2.41 5.02 -8.67
C ASP A 62 -2.11 3.99 -7.56
N VAL A 63 -1.78 4.50 -6.38
CA VAL A 63 -1.45 3.77 -5.15
C VAL A 63 -2.16 4.52 -4.03
N ARG A 64 -2.89 3.83 -3.15
CA ARG A 64 -3.64 4.50 -2.09
C ARG A 64 -3.52 3.77 -0.77
N TRP A 65 -3.20 4.52 0.27
CA TRP A 65 -3.50 4.09 1.63
C TRP A 65 -4.93 4.47 1.99
N ILE A 66 -5.67 3.55 2.61
CA ILE A 66 -6.99 3.82 3.18
C ILE A 66 -7.00 3.58 4.68
N ASP A 67 -7.70 4.44 5.41
CA ASP A 67 -7.98 4.27 6.83
C ASP A 67 -9.04 3.17 7.02
N ILE A 68 -8.68 2.16 7.80
CA ILE A 68 -9.59 1.08 8.22
C ILE A 68 -9.60 0.90 9.74
N SER A 69 -9.16 1.91 10.52
CA SER A 69 -9.13 1.88 11.98
C SER A 69 -10.50 1.59 12.58
N GLU A 70 -11.53 2.24 12.04
CA GLU A 70 -12.93 2.13 12.49
C GLU A 70 -13.74 1.05 11.74
N VAL A 71 -13.12 0.35 10.79
CA VAL A 71 -13.81 -0.69 10.01
C VAL A 71 -13.83 -1.98 10.83
N SER A 72 -15.03 -2.53 11.04
CA SER A 72 -15.17 -3.80 11.74
C SER A 72 -14.60 -4.95 10.91
N PRO A 73 -14.07 -6.01 11.53
CA PRO A 73 -13.60 -7.20 10.80
C PRO A 73 -14.68 -7.86 9.93
N ARG A 74 -15.97 -7.66 10.27
CA ARG A 74 -17.10 -8.22 9.50
C ARG A 74 -17.37 -7.42 8.22
N ASP A 75 -17.09 -6.13 8.23
CA ASP A 75 -17.35 -5.22 7.10
C ASP A 75 -16.15 -5.10 6.16
N LEU A 76 -14.95 -5.44 6.63
CA LEU A 76 -13.72 -5.39 5.84
C LEU A 76 -13.82 -6.17 4.50
N PRO A 77 -14.36 -7.40 4.43
CA PRO A 77 -14.50 -8.10 3.16
C PRO A 77 -15.39 -7.36 2.14
N ALA A 78 -16.49 -6.75 2.60
CA ALA A 78 -17.39 -5.99 1.75
C ALA A 78 -16.69 -4.73 1.21
N LEU A 79 -15.94 -4.02 2.06
CA LEU A 79 -15.12 -2.88 1.65
C LEU A 79 -14.07 -3.30 0.61
N MET A 80 -13.34 -4.40 0.83
CA MET A 80 -12.35 -4.88 -0.15
C MET A 80 -12.98 -5.25 -1.49
N GLN A 81 -14.16 -5.86 -1.48
CA GLN A 81 -14.91 -6.18 -2.70
C GLN A 81 -15.36 -4.92 -3.46
N GLU A 82 -15.77 -3.87 -2.75
CA GLU A 82 -16.10 -2.57 -3.33
C GLU A 82 -14.86 -1.94 -4.00
N ARG A 83 -13.71 -1.96 -3.32
CA ARG A 83 -12.44 -1.45 -3.88
C ARG A 83 -12.00 -2.24 -5.10
N TRP A 84 -12.13 -3.57 -5.05
CA TRP A 84 -11.88 -4.46 -6.19
C TRP A 84 -12.73 -4.13 -7.41
N SER A 85 -14.02 -3.93 -7.19
CA SER A 85 -14.99 -3.57 -8.23
C SER A 85 -14.71 -2.17 -8.80
N SER A 86 -14.09 -1.29 -8.01
CA SER A 86 -13.63 0.03 -8.41
C SER A 86 -12.26 0.03 -9.09
N GLY A 87 -11.68 -1.15 -9.35
CA GLY A 87 -10.41 -1.30 -10.06
C GLY A 87 -9.17 -1.27 -9.19
N PHE A 88 -9.27 -1.40 -7.88
CA PHE A 88 -8.13 -1.46 -6.97
C PHE A 88 -7.92 -2.88 -6.43
N GLU A 89 -6.67 -3.35 -6.38
CA GLU A 89 -6.32 -4.58 -5.68
C GLU A 89 -5.76 -4.29 -4.28
N PRO A 90 -6.18 -5.04 -3.26
CA PRO A 90 -5.58 -4.96 -1.93
C PRO A 90 -4.19 -5.62 -1.94
N VAL A 91 -3.17 -4.89 -1.49
CA VAL A 91 -1.78 -5.39 -1.40
C VAL A 91 -1.49 -5.94 -0.01
N GLY A 92 -1.94 -5.25 1.03
CA GLY A 92 -1.74 -5.67 2.42
C GLY A 92 -2.08 -4.56 3.40
N SER A 93 -2.02 -4.87 4.69
CA SER A 93 -2.35 -3.94 5.77
C SER A 93 -1.24 -3.82 6.80
N VAL A 94 -1.19 -2.66 7.45
CA VAL A 94 -0.35 -2.40 8.63
C VAL A 94 -1.23 -1.86 9.77
N SER A 95 -0.79 -2.08 11.01
CA SER A 95 -1.48 -1.62 12.20
C SER A 95 -0.52 -1.27 13.33
N SER A 96 -0.74 -0.15 14.02
CA SER A 96 0.01 0.16 15.24
C SER A 96 -0.50 -0.65 16.44
N ALA A 97 0.30 -0.70 17.51
CA ALA A 97 -0.08 -1.33 18.76
C ALA A 97 -1.37 -0.69 19.35
N PRO A 98 -2.15 -1.45 20.15
CA PRO A 98 -3.32 -0.90 20.84
C PRO A 98 -2.92 0.24 21.79
N GLY A 99 -3.61 1.38 21.73
CA GLY A 99 -3.33 2.56 22.55
C GLY A 99 -3.89 3.85 21.97
N GLU A 100 -3.46 5.00 22.50
CA GLU A 100 -3.72 6.31 21.86
C GLU A 100 -3.02 6.36 20.50
N GLY A 101 -3.74 6.75 19.45
CA GLY A 101 -3.19 6.78 18.07
C GLY A 101 -3.27 5.45 17.32
N GLN A 102 -4.26 4.59 17.61
CA GLN A 102 -4.46 3.33 16.89
C GLN A 102 -4.66 3.58 15.38
N LEU A 103 -3.73 3.04 14.60
CA LEU A 103 -3.72 3.09 13.15
C LEU A 103 -3.99 1.69 12.61
N LYS A 104 -4.90 1.58 11.65
CA LYS A 104 -4.99 0.45 10.73
C LYS A 104 -5.11 1.00 9.32
N ARG A 105 -4.18 0.62 8.45
CA ARG A 105 -4.16 1.07 7.05
C ARG A 105 -4.12 -0.11 6.12
N TYR A 106 -4.81 0.02 5.00
CA TYR A 106 -4.70 -0.92 3.88
C TYR A 106 -4.05 -0.21 2.70
N LEU A 107 -3.08 -0.85 2.05
CA LEU A 107 -2.50 -0.40 0.81
C LEU A 107 -3.27 -0.99 -0.37
N LEU A 108 -3.73 -0.12 -1.26
CA LEU A 108 -4.42 -0.45 -2.49
C LEU A 108 -3.56 -0.05 -3.68
N LEU A 109 -3.57 -0.89 -4.71
CA LEU A 109 -2.89 -0.66 -5.97
C LEU A 109 -3.91 -0.60 -7.10
N GLN A 110 -3.78 0.36 -8.02
CA GLN A 110 -4.63 0.37 -9.20
C GLN A 110 -4.33 -0.86 -10.06
N ARG A 111 -5.34 -1.69 -10.29
CA ARG A 111 -5.24 -2.83 -11.20
C ARG A 111 -4.95 -2.33 -12.60
N LEU A 112 -4.02 -2.99 -13.25
CA LEU A 112 -3.79 -2.85 -14.68
C LEU A 112 -5.05 -3.35 -15.42
N LYS A 113 -5.48 -2.63 -16.45
CA LYS A 113 -6.57 -3.12 -17.31
C LYS A 113 -6.08 -4.40 -17.98
N GLN A 114 -6.72 -5.52 -17.66
CA GLN A 114 -6.58 -6.78 -18.39
C GLN A 114 -7.23 -6.66 -19.76
#